data_AF-A0A916QCY8-F1
#
_entry.id   AF-A0A916QCY8-F1
#
_cell.length_a   1.000
_cell.length_b   1.000
_cell.length_c   1.000
_cell.angle_alpha   90.00
_cell.angle_beta   90.00
_cell.angle_gamma   90.00
#
_symmetry.space_group_name_H-M   'P 1'
#
loop_
_entity.id
_entity.type
_entity.pdbx_description
1 polymer ?
#
loop_
_entity_poly.entity_id
_entity_poly.type
_entity_poly.pdbx_seq_one_letter_code
_entity_poly.pdbx_strand_id
1 'polypeptide(L)'
;MHKRFAIEAVMFAIYGQLLVPDRPVEYIIPYSTILELYELKDEQQPLMPDAYEEQHVRAKIEEMIRFFEEPLNRKKIEKALTVPWRKASILVNEHVTFQVIYALDNAQYGDQFDPIETELILSGLTEKVPLITDQIDFIDRVIEAEIPIQVYDIEDFAYALEFDEKMLDVDDR
;
A
#
# COMPACT_ATOMS: atom_id res chain seq x y z
N MET A 1 -13.95 12.71 -6.43
CA MET A 1 -13.71 11.26 -6.59
C MET A 1 -12.56 10.91 -5.67
N HIS A 2 -12.65 9.84 -4.88
CA HIS A 2 -11.55 9.45 -3.97
C HIS A 2 -10.42 8.84 -4.79
N LYS A 3 -9.19 9.28 -4.56
CA LYS A 3 -8.01 8.68 -5.19
C LYS A 3 -7.70 7.34 -4.54
N ARG A 4 -7.24 6.37 -5.32
CA ARG A 4 -7.03 5.00 -4.84
C ARG A 4 -5.69 4.49 -5.30
N PHE A 5 -4.94 3.87 -4.40
CA PHE A 5 -3.62 3.30 -4.69
C PHE A 5 -3.46 1.96 -3.99
N ALA A 6 -2.78 1.00 -4.63
CA ALA A 6 -2.27 -0.17 -3.92
C ALA A 6 -0.86 0.13 -3.40
N ILE A 7 -0.60 -0.27 -2.16
CA ILE A 7 0.60 0.14 -1.41
C ILE A 7 0.88 -0.83 -0.26
N GLU A 8 2.15 -0.96 0.13
CA GLU A 8 2.57 -1.69 1.32
C GLU A 8 2.23 -0.93 2.61
N ALA A 9 1.94 -1.67 3.68
CA ALA A 9 1.67 -1.05 4.97
C ALA A 9 2.90 -0.31 5.55
N VAL A 10 4.12 -0.79 5.31
CA VAL A 10 5.34 -0.14 5.84
C VAL A 10 5.54 1.28 5.32
N MET A 11 5.03 1.60 4.13
CA MET A 11 5.14 2.92 3.52
C MET A 11 4.56 4.03 4.41
N PHE A 12 3.53 3.75 5.21
CA PHE A 12 2.96 4.74 6.13
C PHE A 12 3.83 5.00 7.36
N ALA A 13 4.75 4.07 7.69
CA ALA A 13 5.71 4.26 8.75
C ALA A 13 6.88 5.15 8.32
N ILE A 14 7.27 5.04 7.05
CA ILE A 14 8.38 5.79 6.45
C ILE A 14 7.88 7.17 5.97
N TYR A 15 6.75 7.22 5.27
CA TYR A 15 6.25 8.41 4.60
C TYR A 15 4.97 8.94 5.25
N GLY A 16 5.13 9.72 6.32
CA GLY A 16 4.01 10.31 7.07
C GLY A 16 3.05 11.17 6.23
N GLN A 17 3.52 11.74 5.11
CA GLN A 17 2.72 12.51 4.16
C GLN A 17 1.53 11.73 3.57
N LEU A 18 1.65 10.40 3.47
CA LEU A 18 0.57 9.53 2.99
C LEU A 18 -0.67 9.55 3.92
N LEU A 19 -0.49 9.93 5.18
CA LEU A 19 -1.57 10.01 6.18
C LEU A 19 -2.25 11.38 6.25
N VAL A 20 -1.68 12.40 5.59
CA VAL A 20 -2.20 13.77 5.57
C VAL A 20 -2.32 14.32 4.13
N PRO A 21 -2.98 13.60 3.20
CA PRO A 21 -3.11 14.08 1.83
C PRO A 21 -4.07 15.27 1.75
N ASP A 22 -3.85 16.15 0.77
CA ASP A 22 -4.70 17.34 0.51
C ASP A 22 -6.09 17.00 -0.03
N ARG A 23 -6.33 15.74 -0.38
CA ARG A 23 -7.59 15.21 -0.91
C ARG A 23 -7.85 13.84 -0.31
N PRO A 24 -9.11 13.36 -0.24
CA PRO A 24 -9.34 12.07 0.36
C PRO A 24 -8.83 10.91 -0.52
N VAL A 25 -8.11 9.97 0.09
CA VAL A 25 -7.43 8.82 -0.53
C VAL A 25 -7.86 7.52 0.15
N GLU A 26 -8.05 6.48 -0.67
CA GLU A 26 -8.16 5.11 -0.19
C GLU A 26 -6.91 4.30 -0.57
N TYR A 27 -6.33 3.60 0.39
CA TYR A 27 -5.18 2.73 0.14
C TYR A 27 -5.60 1.27 0.20
N ILE A 28 -5.32 0.53 -0.87
CA ILE A 28 -5.52 -0.91 -0.98
C ILE A 28 -4.26 -1.56 -0.43
N ILE A 29 -4.40 -2.22 0.72
CA ILE A 29 -3.26 -2.76 1.46
C ILE A 29 -3.41 -4.28 1.52
N PRO A 30 -2.56 -5.07 0.82
CA PRO A 30 -2.54 -6.51 0.99
C PRO A 30 -2.27 -6.86 2.45
N TYR A 31 -3.05 -7.80 3.00
CA TYR A 31 -2.91 -8.18 4.42
C TYR A 31 -1.52 -8.72 4.76
N SER A 32 -0.85 -9.38 3.82
CA SER A 32 0.53 -9.86 3.95
C SER A 32 1.50 -8.73 4.33
N THR A 33 1.37 -7.54 3.73
CA THR A 33 2.20 -6.37 4.07
C THR A 33 1.96 -5.84 5.49
N ILE A 34 0.80 -6.13 6.08
CA ILE A 34 0.54 -5.85 7.50
C ILE A 34 1.27 -6.87 8.37
N LEU A 35 1.39 -8.13 7.93
CA LEU A 35 2.17 -9.14 8.63
C LEU A 35 3.67 -8.78 8.63
N GLU A 36 4.19 -8.23 7.54
CA GLU A 36 5.58 -7.76 7.47
C GLU A 36 5.91 -6.71 8.53
N LEU A 37 4.96 -5.86 8.94
CA LEU A 37 5.18 -4.91 10.04
C LEU A 37 5.61 -5.62 11.33
N TYR A 38 5.08 -6.82 11.60
CA TYR A 38 5.46 -7.60 12.77
C TYR A 38 6.87 -8.17 12.63
N GLU A 39 7.27 -8.56 11.42
CA GLU A 39 8.62 -9.04 11.13
C GLU A 39 9.64 -7.92 11.30
N LEU A 40 9.37 -6.74 10.72
CA LEU A 40 10.22 -5.54 10.81
C LEU A 40 10.37 -5.04 12.24
N LYS A 41 9.33 -5.17 13.07
CA LYS A 41 9.38 -4.81 14.49
C LYS A 41 10.43 -5.64 15.24
N ASP A 42 10.49 -6.94 14.96
CA ASP A 42 11.39 -7.88 15.65
C ASP A 42 12.79 -7.96 14.99
N GLU A 43 12.96 -7.34 13.82
CA GLU A 43 14.22 -7.32 13.08
C GLU A 43 15.31 -6.50 13.80
N GLN A 44 16.49 -7.12 13.94
CA GLN A 44 17.65 -6.50 14.61
C GLN A 44 18.50 -5.62 13.67
N GLN A 45 18.31 -5.77 12.36
CA GLN A 45 19.03 -4.97 11.37
C GLN A 45 18.40 -3.57 11.29
N PRO A 46 19.19 -2.50 11.12
CA PRO A 46 18.64 -1.16 10.91
C PRO A 46 17.75 -1.10 9.67
N LEU A 47 16.56 -0.51 9.80
CA LEU A 47 15.65 -0.22 8.68
C LEU A 47 16.05 1.06 7.95
N MET A 48 16.61 2.02 8.70
CA MET A 48 17.08 3.32 8.23
C MET A 48 18.58 3.49 8.52
N PRO A 49 19.32 4.18 7.63
CA PRO A 49 20.73 4.46 7.84
C PRO A 49 20.98 5.47 8.98
N ASP A 50 20.06 6.43 9.16
CA ASP A 50 20.11 7.39 10.27
C ASP A 50 19.43 6.84 11.52
N ALA A 51 20.10 6.96 12.67
CA ALA A 51 19.62 6.37 13.92
C ALA A 51 18.39 7.08 14.52
N TYR A 52 18.17 8.36 14.22
CA TYR A 52 16.99 9.09 14.67
C TYR A 52 15.77 8.73 13.82
N GLU A 53 15.94 8.68 12.49
CA GLU A 53 14.92 8.19 11.58
C GLU A 53 14.56 6.73 11.87
N GLU A 54 15.55 5.88 12.14
CA GLU A 54 15.35 4.47 12.57
C GLU A 54 14.42 4.37 13.78
N GLN A 55 14.70 5.14 14.84
CA GLN A 55 13.87 5.14 16.04
C GLN A 55 12.44 5.63 15.72
N HIS A 56 12.31 6.64 14.86
CA HIS A 56 11.03 7.18 14.46
C HIS A 56 10.19 6.15 13.67
N VAL A 57 10.77 5.53 12.65
CA VAL A 57 10.12 4.52 11.81
C VAL A 57 9.68 3.33 12.65
N ARG A 58 10.54 2.82 13.55
CA ARG A 58 10.16 1.71 14.45
C ARG A 58 9.01 2.06 15.38
N ALA A 59 9.02 3.25 15.98
CA ALA A 59 7.90 3.70 16.80
C ALA A 59 6.61 3.77 15.98
N LYS A 60 6.71 4.17 14.70
CA LYS A 60 5.57 4.25 13.80
C LYS A 60 5.03 2.88 13.40
N ILE A 61 5.90 1.90 13.15
CA ILE A 61 5.52 0.50 12.94
C ILE A 61 4.72 -0.02 14.15
N GLU A 62 5.19 0.23 15.38
CA GLU A 62 4.45 -0.18 16.59
C GLU A 62 3.07 0.50 16.71
N GLU A 63 2.97 1.79 16.37
CA GLU A 63 1.69 2.49 16.31
C GLU A 63 0.73 1.84 15.31
N MET A 64 1.21 1.49 14.13
CA MET A 64 0.41 0.86 13.09
C MET A 64 -0.07 -0.53 13.50
N ILE A 65 0.81 -1.35 14.09
CA ILE A 65 0.44 -2.66 14.65
C ILE A 65 -0.70 -2.49 15.67
N ARG A 66 -0.53 -1.58 16.63
CA ARG A 66 -1.58 -1.31 17.64
C ARG A 66 -2.90 -0.88 16.99
N PHE A 67 -2.84 -0.03 15.97
CA PHE A 67 -4.01 0.43 15.22
C PHE A 67 -4.77 -0.73 14.54
N PHE A 68 -4.06 -1.63 13.86
CA PHE A 68 -4.69 -2.79 13.23
C PHE A 68 -5.23 -3.81 14.26
N GLU A 69 -4.61 -3.89 15.44
CA GLU A 69 -5.03 -4.76 16.54
C GLU A 69 -6.23 -4.25 17.34
N GLU A 70 -6.61 -2.97 17.18
CA GLU A 70 -7.79 -2.44 17.84
C GLU A 70 -9.00 -3.36 17.60
N PRO A 71 -9.81 -3.70 18.63
CA PRO A 71 -10.79 -4.78 18.54
C PRO A 71 -11.76 -4.66 17.35
N LEU A 72 -12.13 -3.44 16.97
CA LEU A 72 -13.00 -3.20 15.82
C LEU A 72 -12.28 -3.43 14.49
N ASN A 73 -11.05 -2.94 14.36
CA ASN A 73 -10.24 -3.06 13.14
C ASN A 73 -9.86 -4.51 12.90
N ARG A 74 -9.32 -5.17 13.93
CA ARG A 74 -9.01 -6.60 13.91
C ARG A 74 -10.21 -7.44 13.48
N LYS A 75 -11.39 -7.22 14.08
CA LYS A 75 -12.61 -7.96 13.71
C LYS A 75 -13.03 -7.74 12.26
N LYS A 76 -12.85 -6.53 11.73
CA LYS A 76 -13.13 -6.24 10.31
C LYS A 76 -12.17 -7.00 9.40
N ILE A 77 -10.87 -6.97 9.72
CA ILE A 77 -9.82 -7.66 8.98
C ILE A 77 -10.08 -9.18 9.00
N GLU A 78 -10.23 -9.79 10.18
CA GLU A 78 -10.52 -11.22 10.32
C GLU A 78 -11.73 -11.67 9.49
N LYS A 79 -12.77 -10.83 9.40
CA LYS A 79 -13.94 -11.10 8.55
C LYS A 79 -13.65 -10.98 7.05
N ALA A 80 -12.70 -10.14 6.65
CA ALA A 80 -12.27 -10.04 5.25
C ALA A 80 -11.43 -11.25 4.85
N LEU A 81 -10.54 -11.73 5.72
CA LEU A 81 -9.65 -12.88 5.48
C LEU A 81 -10.37 -14.22 5.27
N THR A 82 -11.70 -14.29 5.36
CA THR A 82 -12.45 -15.52 5.10
C THR A 82 -12.71 -15.78 3.62
N VAL A 83 -12.55 -14.78 2.76
CA VAL A 83 -12.82 -14.88 1.32
C VAL A 83 -11.74 -14.11 0.55
N PRO A 84 -11.10 -14.73 -0.47
CA PRO A 84 -10.12 -14.04 -1.29
C PRO A 84 -10.66 -12.76 -1.92
N TRP A 85 -9.80 -11.75 -2.05
CA TRP A 85 -10.11 -10.42 -2.62
C TRP A 85 -11.14 -9.61 -1.84
N ARG A 86 -11.57 -10.09 -0.67
CA ARG A 86 -12.45 -9.34 0.19
C ARG A 86 -11.66 -8.28 0.95
N LYS A 87 -12.29 -7.11 1.13
CA LYS A 87 -11.70 -5.94 1.78
C LYS A 87 -12.33 -5.65 3.14
N ALA A 88 -11.51 -5.21 4.07
CA ALA A 88 -11.91 -4.56 5.31
C ALA A 88 -11.64 -3.05 5.21
N SER A 89 -12.70 -2.25 5.33
CA SER A 89 -12.60 -0.80 5.32
C SER A 89 -12.38 -0.25 6.74
N ILE A 90 -11.27 0.46 6.91
CA ILE A 90 -10.82 1.04 8.17
C ILE A 90 -10.59 2.54 7.94
N LEU A 91 -11.34 3.37 8.65
CA LEU A 91 -11.17 4.81 8.60
C LEU A 91 -9.97 5.18 9.48
N VAL A 92 -8.96 5.83 8.89
CA VAL A 92 -7.77 6.28 9.62
C VAL A 92 -7.98 7.71 10.12
N ASN A 93 -8.48 8.59 9.23
CA ASN A 93 -8.87 9.96 9.54
C ASN A 93 -9.88 10.45 8.47
N GLU A 94 -10.21 11.74 8.47
CA GLU A 94 -11.19 12.34 7.55
C GLU A 94 -10.81 12.21 6.06
N HIS A 95 -9.50 12.11 5.75
CA HIS A 95 -8.97 12.06 4.40
C HIS A 95 -8.44 10.68 4.01
N VAL A 96 -8.21 9.77 4.96
CA VAL A 96 -7.55 8.49 4.68
C VAL A 96 -8.40 7.31 5.11
N THR A 97 -8.64 6.40 4.18
CA THR A 97 -9.27 5.11 4.43
C THR A 97 -8.34 3.98 3.99
N PHE A 98 -8.11 3.01 4.86
CA PHE A 98 -7.43 1.77 4.51
C PHE A 98 -8.45 0.72 4.07
N GLN A 99 -8.15 0.06 2.97
CA GLN A 99 -8.88 -1.08 2.43
C GLN A 99 -7.96 -2.30 2.50
N VAL A 100 -7.96 -2.98 3.65
CA VAL A 100 -7.13 -4.16 3.86
C VAL A 100 -7.72 -5.32 3.07
N ILE A 101 -6.99 -5.83 2.08
CA ILE A 101 -7.46 -6.87 1.16
C ILE A 101 -6.82 -8.23 1.48
N TYR A 102 -7.63 -9.29 1.43
CA TYR A 102 -7.10 -10.65 1.43
C TYR A 102 -6.66 -11.04 0.01
N ALA A 103 -5.55 -10.45 -0.44
CA ALA A 103 -4.91 -10.87 -1.69
C ALA A 103 -4.46 -12.33 -1.57
N LEU A 104 -4.49 -13.04 -2.69
CA LEU A 104 -3.87 -14.35 -2.79
C LEU A 104 -2.89 -14.32 -3.94
N ASP A 105 -1.65 -14.69 -3.66
CA ASP A 105 -0.71 -15.08 -4.69
C ASP A 105 -1.28 -16.28 -5.47
N ASN A 106 -1.45 -16.11 -6.78
CA ASN A 106 -1.89 -17.15 -7.70
C ASN A 106 -0.75 -17.65 -8.62
N ALA A 107 0.50 -17.34 -8.26
CA ALA A 107 1.73 -17.61 -9.00
C ALA A 107 1.79 -16.99 -10.41
N GLN A 108 0.89 -16.05 -10.76
CA GLN A 108 0.91 -15.41 -12.08
C GLN A 108 2.20 -14.62 -12.33
N TYR A 109 2.80 -14.06 -11.28
CA TYR A 109 4.04 -13.27 -11.34
C TYR A 109 5.15 -13.81 -10.43
N GLY A 110 4.90 -14.90 -9.69
CA GLY A 110 5.80 -15.45 -8.68
C GLY A 110 7.15 -15.99 -9.18
N ASP A 111 7.36 -16.06 -10.50
CA ASP A 111 8.66 -16.41 -11.09
C ASP A 111 9.64 -15.22 -11.12
N GLN A 112 9.13 -13.99 -11.11
CA GLN A 112 9.91 -12.74 -11.26
C GLN A 112 9.81 -11.82 -10.04
N PHE A 113 8.77 -12.00 -9.25
CA PHE A 113 8.42 -11.17 -8.10
C PHE A 113 8.28 -12.06 -6.88
N ASP A 114 8.64 -11.53 -5.71
CA ASP A 114 8.37 -12.24 -4.48
C ASP A 114 6.85 -12.26 -4.16
N PRO A 115 6.40 -13.01 -3.14
CA PRO A 115 4.98 -13.11 -2.82
C PRO A 115 4.32 -11.77 -2.47
N ILE A 116 5.02 -10.84 -1.81
CA ILE A 116 4.48 -9.53 -1.42
C ILE A 116 4.29 -8.65 -2.64
N GLU A 117 5.31 -8.57 -3.48
CA GLU A 117 5.29 -7.86 -4.76
C GLU A 117 4.18 -8.39 -5.67
N THR A 118 4.06 -9.72 -5.75
CA THR A 118 3.01 -10.38 -6.52
C THR A 118 1.62 -10.02 -6.00
N GLU A 119 1.40 -10.05 -4.70
CA GLU A 119 0.11 -9.66 -4.09
C GLU A 119 -0.22 -8.18 -4.29
N LEU A 120 0.77 -7.28 -4.25
CA LEU A 120 0.61 -5.86 -4.55
C LEU A 120 0.18 -5.65 -6.00
N ILE A 121 0.91 -6.24 -6.96
CA ILE A 121 0.59 -6.19 -8.39
C ILE A 121 -0.83 -6.70 -8.62
N LEU A 122 -1.17 -7.88 -8.11
CA LEU A 122 -2.49 -8.48 -8.30
C LEU A 122 -3.59 -7.63 -7.64
N SER A 123 -3.32 -7.02 -6.49
CA SER A 123 -4.26 -6.10 -5.84
C SER A 123 -4.55 -4.89 -6.69
N GLY A 124 -3.50 -4.25 -7.24
CA GLY A 124 -3.65 -3.10 -8.12
C GLY A 124 -4.37 -3.43 -9.43
N LEU A 125 -4.05 -4.58 -10.05
CA LEU A 125 -4.72 -5.05 -11.26
C LEU A 125 -6.21 -5.38 -11.01
N THR A 126 -6.51 -6.07 -9.91
CA THR A 126 -7.87 -6.46 -9.54
C THR A 126 -8.74 -5.25 -9.23
N GLU A 127 -8.19 -4.29 -8.49
CA GLU A 127 -8.89 -3.07 -8.09
C GLU A 127 -8.85 -1.96 -9.13
N LYS A 128 -8.05 -2.15 -10.19
CA LYS A 128 -7.77 -1.19 -11.27
C LYS A 128 -7.26 0.14 -10.72
N VAL A 129 -6.26 0.05 -9.85
CA VAL A 129 -5.63 1.19 -9.20
C VAL A 129 -4.12 1.15 -9.44
N PRO A 130 -3.47 2.32 -9.52
CA PRO A 130 -2.01 2.40 -9.58
C PRO A 130 -1.35 1.87 -8.29
N LEU A 131 -0.10 1.44 -8.41
CA LEU A 131 0.79 1.16 -7.28
C LEU A 131 1.55 2.42 -6.87
N ILE A 132 1.85 2.54 -5.58
CA ILE A 132 2.86 3.47 -5.06
C ILE A 132 3.90 2.66 -4.29
N THR A 133 5.17 2.94 -4.54
CA THR A 133 6.31 2.35 -3.82
C THR A 133 7.51 3.31 -3.89
N ASP A 134 8.50 3.13 -3.02
CA ASP A 134 9.82 3.76 -3.10
C ASP A 134 10.92 2.81 -3.62
N GLN A 135 10.55 1.57 -3.93
CA GLN A 135 11.47 0.53 -4.35
C GLN A 135 11.73 0.61 -5.86
N ILE A 136 12.77 1.34 -6.26
CA ILE A 136 13.14 1.53 -7.68
C ILE A 136 13.33 0.20 -8.42
N ASP A 137 14.01 -0.77 -7.81
CA ASP A 137 14.24 -2.09 -8.41
C ASP A 137 12.93 -2.86 -8.67
N PHE A 138 11.91 -2.64 -7.84
CA PHE A 138 10.58 -3.21 -8.06
C PHE A 138 9.87 -2.52 -9.22
N ILE A 139 9.92 -1.18 -9.29
CA ILE A 139 9.37 -0.40 -10.42
C ILE A 139 9.97 -0.87 -11.74
N ASP A 140 11.30 -0.97 -11.81
CA ASP A 140 12.02 -1.40 -13.01
C ASP A 140 11.59 -2.81 -13.44
N ARG A 141 11.51 -3.77 -12.51
CA ARG A 141 11.04 -5.13 -12.81
C ARG A 141 9.60 -5.16 -13.32
N VAL A 142 8.70 -4.35 -12.76
CA VAL A 142 7.30 -4.26 -13.25
C VAL A 142 7.26 -3.75 -14.69
N ILE A 143 8.09 -2.76 -15.03
CA ILE A 143 8.21 -2.20 -16.38
C ILE A 143 8.81 -3.23 -17.35
N GLU A 144 9.92 -3.88 -16.98
CA GLU A 144 10.60 -4.90 -17.79
C GLU A 144 9.69 -6.11 -18.08
N ALA A 145 8.87 -6.49 -17.11
CA ALA A 145 7.88 -7.56 -17.23
C ALA A 145 6.63 -7.15 -18.02
N GLU A 146 6.55 -5.90 -18.51
CA GLU A 146 5.40 -5.33 -19.23
C GLU A 146 4.05 -5.53 -18.52
N ILE A 147 4.06 -5.48 -17.19
CA ILE A 147 2.84 -5.68 -16.41
C ILE A 147 1.93 -4.46 -16.62
N PRO A 148 0.63 -4.65 -16.96
CA PRO A 148 -0.27 -3.58 -17.34
C PRO A 148 -0.83 -2.83 -16.13
N ILE A 149 0.05 -2.30 -15.29
CA ILE A 149 -0.28 -1.50 -14.11
C ILE A 149 0.56 -0.24 -14.08
N GLN A 150 -0.06 0.89 -13.74
CA GLN A 150 0.67 2.12 -13.50
C GLN A 150 1.34 2.03 -12.13
N VAL A 151 2.64 2.31 -12.07
CA VAL A 151 3.40 2.43 -10.83
C VAL A 151 3.86 3.87 -10.70
N TYR A 152 3.77 4.44 -9.51
CA TYR A 152 4.33 5.73 -9.15
C TYR A 152 5.42 5.52 -8.10
N ASP A 153 6.51 6.25 -8.27
CA ASP A 153 7.42 6.48 -7.17
C ASP A 153 6.72 7.32 -6.09
N ILE A 154 7.05 7.10 -4.82
CA ILE A 154 6.51 7.87 -3.70
C ILE A 154 6.80 9.37 -3.83
N GLU A 155 7.92 9.76 -4.44
CA GLU A 155 8.28 11.15 -4.73
C GLU A 155 7.26 11.82 -5.66
N ASP A 156 6.61 11.02 -6.53
CA ASP A 156 5.57 11.47 -7.47
C ASP A 156 4.15 11.44 -6.87
N PHE A 157 4.00 11.13 -5.57
CA PHE A 157 2.67 10.99 -4.95
C PHE A 157 1.77 12.22 -5.13
N ALA A 158 2.31 13.43 -4.91
CA ALA A 158 1.55 14.66 -5.08
C ALA A 158 1.02 14.83 -6.51
N TYR A 159 1.83 14.46 -7.50
CA TYR A 159 1.43 14.47 -8.91
C TYR A 159 0.37 13.40 -9.21
N ALA A 160 0.53 12.19 -8.67
CA ALA A 160 -0.43 11.10 -8.83
C ALA A 160 -1.83 11.45 -8.27
N LEU A 161 -1.88 12.25 -7.20
CA LEU A 161 -3.13 12.79 -6.66
C LEU A 161 -3.85 13.74 -7.62
N GLU A 162 -3.13 14.41 -8.53
CA GLU A 162 -3.70 15.33 -9.52
C GLU A 162 -4.03 14.65 -10.85
N PHE A 163 -3.27 13.64 -11.27
CA PHE A 163 -3.18 13.26 -12.69
C PHE A 163 -4.43 12.58 -13.31
N ASP A 164 -5.30 11.89 -12.55
CA ASP A 164 -6.60 11.39 -13.10
C ASP A 164 -7.55 12.49 -13.58
N GLU A 165 -7.48 13.73 -13.07
CA GLU A 165 -8.46 14.75 -13.46
C GLU A 165 -8.33 15.18 -14.93
N LYS A 166 -7.16 14.97 -15.55
CA LYS A 166 -6.89 15.47 -16.91
C LYS A 166 -7.25 14.52 -18.04
N MET A 167 -7.42 13.22 -17.81
CA MET A 167 -7.80 12.29 -18.89
C MET A 167 -9.31 12.22 -19.17
N LEU A 168 -10.16 12.72 -18.27
CA LEU A 168 -11.62 12.76 -18.49
C LEU A 168 -12.09 14.00 -19.27
N ASP A 169 -11.23 15.01 -19.46
CA ASP A 169 -11.58 16.27 -20.16
C ASP A 169 -11.15 16.31 -21.64
N VAL A 170 -10.55 15.23 -22.17
CA VAL A 170 -9.98 15.23 -23.54
C VAL A 170 -10.88 14.53 -24.57
N ASP A 171 -11.96 13.85 -24.16
CA ASP A 171 -12.83 13.10 -25.09
C ASP A 171 -14.20 13.76 -25.35
N ASP A 172 -14.31 15.07 -25.15
CA ASP A 172 -15.54 15.84 -25.43
C ASP A 172 -15.29 17.07 -26.32
N ARG A 173 -14.54 16.86 -27.43
CA ARG A 173 -14.44 17.82 -28.55
C ARG A 173 -14.45 17.17 -29.92
#